data_AF-X1U9K9-F1
#
_entry.id   AF-X1U9K9-F1
#
_cell.length_a   1.000
_cell.length_b   1.000
_cell.length_c   1.000
_cell.angle_alpha   90.00
_cell.angle_beta   90.00
_cell.angle_gamma   90.00
#
_symmetry.space_group_name_H-M   'P 1'
#
loop_
_entity.id
_entity.type
_entity.pdbx_description
1 polymer ?
#
loop_
_entity_poly.entity_id
_entity_poly.type
_entity_poly.pdbx_seq_one_letter_code
_entity_poly.pdbx_strand_id
1 'polypeptide(L)'
;MEKYNQIIDKEKQRQAKEYQKKKIIFKITGTALFLAYFLILIFSKLSFAIKGKILYFTDIQWQVIALYIFFTLTLYDLLSLPLEIYTSYTFEHKYHFCTQTLRDWFEDWLKSYILSLLLAIPVIEGIYWAIRTFSQNWYLVVSVFTVLLAVLLSHLSPILLTPLFFKLKKIEGDNELAQRLIKLCNKVNTKVKGVYEINFSSKTTKANAYLSGLGNTRRIV
;
A
#
# COMPACT_ATOMS: atom_id res chain seq x y z
N MET A 1 13.65 -30.06 15.69
CA MET A 1 13.36 -29.98 14.24
C MET A 1 12.79 -31.28 13.67
N GLU A 2 13.16 -32.47 14.18
CA GLU A 2 12.63 -33.76 13.70
C GLU A 2 11.11 -33.93 13.81
N LYS A 3 10.48 -33.41 14.87
CA LYS A 3 9.03 -33.54 15.10
C LYS A 3 8.15 -32.82 14.05
N TYR A 4 8.69 -31.85 13.31
CA TYR A 4 7.97 -31.12 12.25
C TYR A 4 8.13 -31.74 10.87
N ASN A 5 9.20 -32.52 10.64
CA ASN A 5 9.47 -33.16 9.36
C ASN A 5 8.49 -34.30 9.01
N GLN A 6 7.71 -34.77 9.98
CA GLN A 6 6.65 -35.76 9.76
C GLN A 6 5.32 -35.14 9.31
N ILE A 7 5.12 -33.82 9.50
CA ILE A 7 3.84 -33.13 9.24
C ILE A 7 3.88 -32.32 7.95
N ILE A 8 5.07 -31.82 7.56
CA ILE A 8 5.21 -30.90 6.43
C ILE A 8 6.06 -31.54 5.34
N ASP A 9 5.44 -31.73 4.18
CA ASP A 9 6.07 -32.19 2.94
C ASP A 9 7.39 -31.43 2.65
N LYS A 10 8.48 -32.19 2.58
CA LYS A 10 9.84 -31.67 2.36
C LYS A 10 9.95 -30.89 1.05
N GLU A 11 9.22 -31.29 0.02
CA GLU A 11 9.24 -30.62 -1.28
C GLU A 11 8.57 -29.25 -1.19
N LYS A 12 7.43 -29.16 -0.52
CA LYS A 12 6.78 -27.86 -0.24
C LYS A 12 7.67 -26.94 0.58
N GLN A 13 8.40 -27.46 1.56
CA GLN A 13 9.36 -26.66 2.32
C GLN A 13 10.49 -26.11 1.44
N ARG A 14 11.02 -26.93 0.53
CA ARG A 14 12.05 -26.50 -0.43
C ARG A 14 11.55 -25.39 -1.33
N GLN A 15 10.37 -25.58 -1.93
CA GLN A 15 9.72 -24.57 -2.77
C GLN A 15 9.47 -23.26 -2.01
N ALA A 16 8.98 -23.34 -0.77
CA ALA A 16 8.76 -22.16 0.07
C ALA A 16 10.06 -21.40 0.38
N LYS A 17 11.17 -22.11 0.65
CA LYS A 17 12.49 -21.50 0.86
C LYS A 17 13.00 -20.80 -0.41
N GLU A 18 12.88 -21.44 -1.57
CA GLU A 18 13.29 -20.85 -2.85
C GLU A 18 12.46 -19.61 -3.19
N TYR A 19 11.13 -19.71 -3.03
CA TYR A 19 10.20 -18.60 -3.20
C TYR A 19 10.61 -17.42 -2.31
N GLN A 20 10.84 -17.66 -1.02
CA GLN A 20 11.21 -16.58 -0.10
C GLN A 20 12.58 -15.99 -0.38
N LYS A 21 13.58 -16.81 -0.72
CA LYS A 21 14.90 -16.31 -1.10
C LYS A 21 14.80 -15.33 -2.27
N LYS A 22 13.99 -15.65 -3.29
CA LYS A 22 13.74 -14.76 -4.43
C LYS A 22 13.01 -13.48 -4.03
N LYS A 23 11.97 -13.57 -3.17
CA LYS A 23 11.30 -12.36 -2.66
C LYS A 23 12.24 -11.42 -1.90
N ILE A 24 13.15 -11.96 -1.09
CA ILE A 24 14.14 -11.16 -0.38
C ILE A 24 15.05 -10.43 -1.37
N ILE A 25 15.52 -11.13 -2.40
CA ILE A 25 16.34 -10.51 -3.47
C ILE A 25 15.56 -9.37 -4.14
N PHE A 26 14.30 -9.59 -4.51
CA PHE A 26 13.46 -8.54 -5.12
C PHE A 26 13.28 -7.33 -4.21
N LYS A 27 13.06 -7.54 -2.91
CA LYS A 27 12.96 -6.45 -1.94
C LYS A 27 14.26 -5.66 -1.86
N ILE A 28 15.41 -6.34 -1.83
CA ILE A 28 16.72 -5.69 -1.82
C ILE A 28 16.94 -4.91 -3.11
N THR A 29 16.63 -5.49 -4.28
CA THR A 29 16.74 -4.83 -5.58
C THR A 29 15.86 -3.59 -5.67
N GLY A 30 14.60 -3.68 -5.24
CA GLY A 30 13.69 -2.53 -5.21
C GLY A 30 14.16 -1.42 -4.27
N THR A 31 14.69 -1.80 -3.09
CA THR A 31 15.28 -0.85 -2.14
C THR A 31 16.53 -0.19 -2.72
N ALA A 32 17.40 -0.96 -3.38
CA ALA A 32 18.59 -0.44 -4.03
C ALA A 32 18.24 0.51 -5.19
N LEU A 33 17.22 0.18 -5.98
CA LEU A 33 16.69 1.05 -7.04
C LEU A 33 16.15 2.37 -6.46
N PHE A 34 15.37 2.30 -5.39
CA PHE A 34 14.87 3.48 -4.67
C PHE A 34 16.01 4.36 -4.17
N LEU A 35 16.99 3.77 -3.48
CA LEU A 35 18.14 4.51 -2.97
C LEU A 35 18.97 5.10 -4.10
N ALA A 36 19.24 4.35 -5.17
CA ALA A 36 19.97 4.85 -6.33
C ALA A 36 19.24 6.04 -6.98
N TYR A 37 17.93 5.92 -7.19
CA TYR A 37 17.10 7.02 -7.70
C TYR A 37 17.18 8.25 -6.79
N PHE A 38 17.05 8.07 -5.48
CA PHE A 38 17.14 9.16 -4.51
C PHE A 38 18.53 9.82 -4.47
N LEU A 39 19.60 9.03 -4.50
CA LEU A 39 20.97 9.53 -4.58
C LEU A 39 21.21 10.29 -5.89
N ILE A 40 20.67 9.81 -7.01
CA ILE A 40 20.72 10.54 -8.29
C ILE A 40 20.00 11.87 -8.16
N LEU A 41 18.81 11.92 -7.56
CA LEU A 41 18.10 13.20 -7.39
C LEU A 41 18.88 14.23 -6.56
N ILE A 42 19.59 13.79 -5.52
CA ILE A 42 20.35 14.67 -4.61
C ILE A 42 21.69 15.09 -5.22
N PHE A 43 22.48 14.11 -5.68
CA PHE A 43 23.88 14.34 -6.06
C PHE A 43 24.05 14.72 -7.53
N SER A 44 23.05 14.43 -8.37
CA SER A 44 23.03 14.95 -9.74
C SER A 44 22.25 16.26 -9.84
N LYS A 45 22.25 16.86 -11.04
CA LYS A 45 21.45 18.05 -11.34
C LYS A 45 20.01 17.72 -11.74
N LEU A 46 19.56 16.47 -11.63
CA LEU A 46 18.24 16.03 -12.11
C LEU A 46 17.10 16.77 -11.42
N SER A 47 17.13 16.91 -10.09
CA SER A 47 16.11 17.67 -9.33
C SER A 47 16.03 19.12 -9.81
N PHE A 48 17.17 19.79 -9.97
CA PHE A 48 17.23 21.15 -10.48
C PHE A 48 16.75 21.26 -11.94
N ALA A 49 17.05 20.27 -12.78
CA ALA A 49 16.59 20.23 -14.17
C ALA A 49 15.07 20.08 -14.26
N ILE A 50 14.47 19.20 -13.44
CA ILE A 50 13.01 19.04 -13.35
C ILE A 50 12.38 20.37 -12.90
N LYS A 51 12.87 20.93 -11.78
CA LYS A 51 12.37 22.21 -11.26
C LYS A 51 12.52 23.35 -12.28
N GLY A 52 13.66 23.46 -12.94
CA GLY A 52 13.93 24.50 -13.94
C GLY A 52 12.99 24.43 -15.14
N LYS A 53 12.69 23.22 -15.63
CA LYS A 53 11.68 23.03 -16.68
C LYS A 53 10.29 23.44 -16.22
N ILE A 54 9.91 23.12 -14.98
CA ILE A 54 8.59 23.49 -14.43
C ILE A 54 8.46 25.01 -14.31
N LEU A 55 9.50 25.68 -13.80
CA LEU A 55 9.53 27.14 -13.68
C LEU A 55 9.43 27.86 -15.03
N TYR A 56 9.82 27.22 -16.13
CA TYR A 56 9.58 27.77 -17.47
C TYR A 56 8.08 27.82 -17.83
N PHE A 57 7.26 26.92 -17.27
CA PHE A 57 5.83 26.84 -17.57
C PHE A 57 4.95 27.61 -16.57
N THR A 58 5.36 27.69 -15.30
CA THR A 58 4.58 28.36 -14.26
C THR A 58 5.46 28.87 -13.13
N ASP A 59 5.15 30.07 -12.65
CA ASP A 59 5.73 30.69 -11.45
C ASP A 59 4.79 30.60 -10.24
N ILE A 60 3.60 30.01 -10.40
CA ILE A 60 2.63 29.86 -9.32
C ILE A 60 3.12 28.79 -8.35
N GLN A 61 3.44 29.18 -7.12
CA GLN A 61 4.14 28.33 -6.15
C GLN A 61 3.54 26.94 -5.95
N TRP A 62 2.22 26.85 -5.79
CA TRP A 62 1.55 25.54 -5.58
C TRP A 62 1.57 24.68 -6.85
N GLN A 63 1.52 25.29 -8.04
CA GLN A 63 1.63 24.53 -9.29
C GLN A 63 3.05 23.97 -9.44
N VAL A 64 4.07 24.74 -9.06
CA VAL A 64 5.47 24.30 -9.12
C VAL A 64 5.69 23.08 -8.22
N ILE A 65 5.19 23.12 -6.98
CA ILE A 65 5.32 22.01 -6.03
C ILE A 65 4.54 20.77 -6.53
N ALA A 66 3.27 20.94 -6.92
CA ALA A 66 2.45 19.85 -7.43
C ALA A 66 3.07 19.17 -8.66
N LEU A 67 3.53 19.95 -9.65
CA LEU A 67 4.19 19.42 -10.84
C LEU A 67 5.53 18.77 -10.51
N TYR A 68 6.30 19.32 -9.57
CA TYR A 68 7.57 18.73 -9.17
C TYR A 68 7.36 17.35 -8.53
N ILE A 69 6.39 17.22 -7.63
CA ILE A 69 6.01 15.95 -7.02
C ILE A 69 5.53 14.98 -8.09
N PHE A 70 4.63 15.41 -8.97
CA PHE A 70 4.13 14.60 -10.07
C PHE A 70 5.29 14.04 -10.90
N PHE A 71 6.13 14.88 -11.49
CA PHE A 71 7.20 14.38 -12.37
C PHE A 71 8.23 13.52 -11.64
N THR A 72 8.55 13.84 -10.40
CA THR A 72 9.51 13.07 -9.60
C THR A 72 8.96 11.68 -9.30
N LEU A 73 7.74 11.58 -8.76
CA LEU A 73 7.11 10.29 -8.45
C LEU A 73 6.84 9.47 -9.71
N THR A 74 6.28 10.07 -10.76
CA THR A 74 6.05 9.40 -12.04
C THR A 74 7.34 8.84 -12.64
N LEU A 75 8.44 9.59 -12.58
CA LEU A 75 9.72 9.11 -13.09
C LEU A 75 10.21 7.89 -12.31
N TYR A 76 10.07 7.90 -10.98
CA TYR A 76 10.42 6.74 -10.17
C TYR A 76 9.53 5.54 -10.50
N ASP A 77 8.21 5.74 -10.54
CA ASP A 77 7.25 4.67 -10.79
C ASP A 77 7.47 4.02 -12.17
N LEU A 78 7.78 4.81 -13.19
CA LEU A 78 8.14 4.30 -14.52
C LEU A 78 9.45 3.50 -14.51
N LEU A 79 10.44 3.91 -13.73
CA LEU A 79 11.71 3.19 -13.58
C LEU A 79 11.53 1.88 -12.80
N SER A 80 10.66 1.86 -11.79
CA SER A 80 10.38 0.66 -10.99
C SER A 80 9.36 -0.28 -11.62
N LEU A 81 8.53 0.19 -12.56
CA LEU A 81 7.45 -0.56 -13.18
C LEU A 81 7.90 -1.92 -13.76
N PRO A 82 9.03 -2.06 -14.49
CA PRO A 82 9.47 -3.37 -14.99
C PRO A 82 9.76 -4.37 -13.87
N LEU A 83 10.37 -3.90 -12.77
CA LEU A 83 10.61 -4.73 -11.59
C LEU A 83 9.29 -5.08 -10.90
N GLU A 84 8.35 -4.15 -10.81
CA GLU A 84 7.04 -4.38 -10.20
C GLU A 84 6.21 -5.41 -10.98
N ILE A 85 6.15 -5.30 -12.32
CA ILE A 85 5.51 -6.28 -13.20
C ILE A 85 6.15 -7.66 -12.97
N TYR A 86 7.48 -7.74 -12.99
CA TYR A 86 8.15 -9.02 -12.83
C TYR A 86 7.86 -9.65 -11.46
N THR A 87 7.93 -8.87 -10.39
CA THR A 87 7.88 -9.38 -9.01
C THR A 87 6.47 -9.65 -8.51
N SER A 88 5.48 -8.84 -8.92
CA SER A 88 4.10 -8.94 -8.45
C SER A 88 3.17 -9.67 -9.41
N TYR A 89 3.47 -9.65 -10.72
CA TYR A 89 2.69 -10.35 -11.74
C TYR A 89 3.38 -11.64 -12.20
N THR A 90 4.53 -11.56 -12.88
CA THR A 90 5.15 -12.71 -13.55
C THR A 90 5.63 -13.77 -12.56
N PHE A 91 6.34 -13.35 -11.51
CA PHE A 91 6.88 -14.25 -10.50
C PHE A 91 5.78 -14.88 -9.65
N GLU A 92 4.74 -14.12 -9.28
CA GLU A 92 3.63 -14.66 -8.49
C GLU A 92 2.75 -15.62 -9.32
N HIS A 93 2.59 -15.39 -10.64
CA HIS A 93 1.95 -16.35 -11.54
C HIS A 93 2.72 -17.68 -11.63
N LYS A 94 4.06 -17.63 -11.65
CA LYS A 94 4.89 -18.85 -11.66
C LYS A 94 4.63 -19.76 -10.46
N TYR A 95 4.27 -19.20 -9.31
CA TYR A 95 3.92 -19.95 -8.10
C TYR A 95 2.40 -20.12 -7.90
N HIS A 96 1.59 -19.83 -8.92
CA HIS A 96 0.12 -19.90 -8.88
C HIS A 96 -0.52 -19.04 -7.78
N PHE A 97 0.17 -17.97 -7.38
CA PHE A 97 -0.31 -17.03 -6.38
C PHE A 97 -1.03 -15.83 -6.95
N CYS A 98 -0.81 -15.47 -8.21
CA CYS A 98 -1.56 -14.42 -8.88
C CYS A 98 -2.68 -15.06 -9.73
N THR A 99 -3.88 -14.49 -9.63
CA THR A 99 -5.05 -14.89 -10.44
C THR A 99 -5.52 -13.80 -11.39
N GLN A 100 -4.87 -12.62 -11.36
CA GLN A 100 -5.22 -11.48 -12.19
C GLN A 100 -4.76 -11.68 -13.63
N THR A 101 -5.50 -11.14 -14.59
CA THR A 101 -4.93 -10.90 -15.92
C THR A 101 -3.95 -9.73 -15.88
N LEU A 102 -3.06 -9.62 -16.88
CA LEU A 102 -2.14 -8.48 -16.97
C LEU A 102 -2.88 -7.14 -17.03
N ARG A 103 -4.06 -7.13 -17.66
CA ARG A 103 -4.94 -5.96 -17.72
C ARG A 103 -5.44 -5.58 -16.34
N ASP A 104 -6.03 -6.51 -15.59
CA ASP A 104 -6.57 -6.24 -14.25
C ASP A 104 -5.46 -5.77 -13.30
N TRP A 105 -4.27 -6.37 -13.42
CA TRP A 105 -3.09 -5.96 -12.66
C TRP A 105 -2.69 -4.51 -12.99
N PHE A 106 -2.65 -4.14 -14.27
CA PHE A 106 -2.30 -2.78 -14.68
C PHE A 106 -3.37 -1.76 -14.28
N GLU A 107 -4.66 -2.11 -14.34
CA GLU A 107 -5.75 -1.26 -13.85
C GLU A 107 -5.61 -0.99 -12.34
N ASP A 108 -5.24 -2.00 -11.55
CA ASP A 108 -4.98 -1.84 -10.12
C ASP A 108 -3.72 -1.02 -9.84
N TRP A 109 -2.65 -1.23 -10.62
CA TRP A 109 -1.45 -0.41 -10.55
C TRP A 109 -1.77 1.07 -10.83
N LEU A 110 -2.52 1.35 -11.90
CA LEU A 110 -2.91 2.71 -12.27
C LEU A 110 -3.80 3.37 -11.21
N LYS A 111 -4.77 2.64 -10.66
CA LYS A 111 -5.59 3.14 -9.53
C LYS A 111 -4.72 3.47 -8.32
N SER A 112 -3.75 2.62 -8.00
CA SER A 112 -2.82 2.83 -6.88
C SER A 112 -1.92 4.04 -7.10
N TYR A 113 -1.42 4.20 -8.32
CA TYR A 113 -0.61 5.36 -8.74
C TYR A 113 -1.39 6.67 -8.63
N ILE A 114 -2.61 6.74 -9.19
CA ILE A 114 -3.46 7.92 -9.12
C ILE A 114 -3.79 8.26 -7.66
N LEU A 115 -4.19 7.26 -6.87
CA LEU A 115 -4.49 7.45 -5.45
C LEU A 115 -3.26 7.97 -4.68
N SER A 116 -2.08 7.46 -5.00
CA SER A 116 -0.82 7.90 -4.36
C SER A 116 -0.54 9.36 -4.66
N LEU A 117 -0.71 9.81 -5.91
CA LEU A 117 -0.57 11.23 -6.28
C LEU A 117 -1.62 12.12 -5.60
N LEU A 118 -2.89 11.68 -5.58
CA LEU A 118 -4.00 12.41 -4.94
C LEU A 118 -3.81 12.58 -3.43
N LEU A 119 -3.08 11.66 -2.79
CA LEU A 119 -2.73 11.79 -1.37
C LEU A 119 -1.42 12.57 -1.17
N ALA A 120 -0.38 12.29 -1.96
CA ALA A 120 0.94 12.88 -1.77
C ALA A 120 0.97 14.39 -2.06
N ILE A 121 0.35 14.84 -3.16
CA ILE A 121 0.40 16.25 -3.57
C ILE A 121 -0.24 17.16 -2.50
N PRO A 122 -1.49 16.93 -2.05
CA PRO A 122 -2.10 17.80 -1.03
C PRO A 122 -1.38 17.76 0.32
N VAL A 123 -0.85 16.59 0.72
CA VAL A 123 -0.10 16.46 1.97
C VAL A 123 1.18 17.29 1.91
N ILE A 124 1.97 17.17 0.84
CA ILE A 124 3.21 17.93 0.69
C ILE A 124 2.92 19.43 0.54
N GLU A 125 1.88 19.80 -0.19
CA GLU A 125 1.42 21.20 -0.25
C GLU A 125 1.05 21.75 1.12
N GLY A 126 0.30 20.98 1.92
CA GLY A 126 -0.05 21.34 3.29
C GLY A 126 1.19 21.56 4.17
N ILE A 127 2.22 20.72 3.99
CA ILE A 127 3.51 20.88 4.68
C ILE A 127 4.19 22.19 4.26
N TYR A 128 4.33 22.44 2.96
CA TYR A 128 4.96 23.68 2.47
C TYR A 128 4.16 24.93 2.86
N TRP A 129 2.83 24.86 2.87
CA TRP A 129 1.96 25.92 3.38
C TRP A 129 2.20 26.18 4.88
N ALA A 130 2.32 25.12 5.68
CA ALA A 130 2.62 25.26 7.11
C ALA A 130 4.01 25.86 7.34
N ILE A 131 5.01 25.48 6.56
CA ILE A 131 6.36 26.07 6.61
C ILE A 131 6.31 27.57 6.32
N ARG A 132 5.55 27.99 5.30
CA ARG A 132 5.41 29.41 4.94
C ARG A 132 4.64 30.22 5.97
N THR A 133 3.63 29.62 6.61
CA THR A 133 2.69 30.32 7.51
C THR A 133 3.17 30.34 8.96
N PHE A 134 3.74 29.22 9.43
CA PHE A 134 4.14 29.01 10.82
C PHE A 134 5.66 28.79 10.92
N SER A 135 6.48 29.69 10.37
CA SER A 135 7.92 29.48 10.17
C SER A 135 8.71 28.97 11.39
N GLN A 136 8.34 29.34 12.61
CA GLN A 136 8.99 28.87 13.84
C GLN A 136 8.38 27.57 14.40
N ASN A 137 7.11 27.29 14.13
CA ASN A 137 6.33 26.20 14.76
C ASN A 137 5.66 25.25 13.76
N TRP A 138 6.08 25.29 12.48
CA TRP A 138 5.47 24.52 11.39
C TRP A 138 5.49 23.02 11.67
N TYR A 139 6.54 22.54 12.34
CA TYR A 139 6.68 21.14 12.71
C TYR A 139 5.57 20.70 13.67
N LEU A 140 5.14 21.54 14.63
CA LEU A 140 4.01 21.24 15.52
C LEU A 140 2.71 21.15 14.73
N VAL A 141 2.46 22.11 13.84
CA VAL A 141 1.26 22.14 12.99
C VAL A 141 1.21 20.91 12.08
N VAL A 142 2.32 20.59 11.41
CA VAL A 142 2.44 19.41 10.54
C VAL A 142 2.32 18.12 11.35
N SER A 143 2.92 18.03 12.54
CA SER A 143 2.79 16.84 13.41
C SER A 143 1.34 16.59 13.81
N VAL A 144 0.64 17.61 14.32
CA VAL A 144 -0.78 17.49 14.70
C VAL A 144 -1.62 17.11 13.48
N PHE A 145 -1.43 17.79 12.35
CA PHE A 145 -2.14 17.48 11.11
C PHE A 145 -1.88 16.05 10.65
N THR A 146 -0.62 15.59 10.68
CA THR A 146 -0.23 14.24 10.25
C THR A 146 -0.85 13.18 11.15
N VAL A 147 -0.88 13.39 12.47
CA VAL A 147 -1.56 12.49 13.40
C VAL A 147 -3.06 12.41 13.09
N LEU A 148 -3.73 13.56 12.91
CA LEU A 148 -5.15 13.61 12.58
C LEU A 148 -5.44 12.92 11.24
N LEU A 149 -4.61 13.18 10.22
CA LEU A 149 -4.73 12.56 8.90
C LEU A 149 -4.50 11.04 8.98
N ALA A 150 -3.51 10.58 9.74
CA ALA A 150 -3.24 9.16 9.93
C ALA A 150 -4.41 8.45 10.62
N VAL A 151 -4.97 9.05 11.68
CA VAL A 151 -6.18 8.53 12.34
C VAL A 151 -7.34 8.50 11.35
N LEU A 152 -7.62 9.61 10.67
CA LEU A 152 -8.69 9.70 9.67
C LEU A 152 -8.56 8.63 8.59
N LEU A 153 -7.38 8.50 7.98
CA LEU A 153 -7.11 7.50 6.95
C LEU A 153 -7.17 6.07 7.49
N SER A 154 -6.77 5.81 8.73
CA SER A 154 -6.92 4.47 9.34
C SER A 154 -8.39 4.06 9.49
N HIS A 155 -9.26 5.02 9.77
CA HIS A 155 -10.72 4.81 9.87
C HIS A 155 -11.38 4.73 8.49
N LEU A 156 -10.99 5.61 7.56
CA LEU A 156 -11.58 5.69 6.24
C LEU A 156 -11.05 4.65 5.26
N SER A 157 -9.81 4.16 5.43
CA SER A 157 -9.17 3.23 4.49
C SER A 157 -10.03 1.99 4.19
N PRO A 158 -10.56 1.25 5.18
CA PRO A 158 -11.39 0.08 4.88
C PRO A 158 -12.84 0.41 4.48
N ILE A 159 -13.20 1.69 4.35
CA ILE A 159 -14.51 2.16 3.85
C ILE A 159 -14.40 2.78 2.47
N LEU A 160 -13.35 3.55 2.21
CA LEU A 160 -13.14 4.29 0.97
C LEU A 160 -12.08 3.65 0.07
N LEU A 161 -10.94 3.22 0.63
CA LEU A 161 -9.81 2.75 -0.17
C LEU A 161 -9.95 1.26 -0.53
N THR A 162 -10.26 0.40 0.43
CA THR A 162 -10.42 -1.04 0.17
C THR A 162 -11.45 -1.34 -0.93
N PRO A 163 -12.63 -0.70 -0.96
CA PRO A 163 -13.61 -0.96 -2.02
C PRO A 163 -13.19 -0.55 -3.45
N LEU A 164 -12.18 0.33 -3.60
CA LEU A 164 -11.61 0.65 -4.91
C LEU A 164 -10.91 -0.55 -5.55
N PHE A 165 -10.41 -1.46 -4.70
CA PHE A 165 -9.62 -2.61 -5.12
C PHE A 165 -10.36 -3.93 -4.97
N PHE A 166 -11.24 -4.07 -3.97
CA PHE A 166 -11.86 -5.35 -3.64
C PHE A 166 -13.36 -5.21 -3.40
N LYS A 167 -14.11 -6.25 -3.80
CA LYS A 167 -15.50 -6.39 -3.38
C LYS A 167 -15.53 -6.89 -1.94
N LEU A 168 -16.21 -6.14 -1.08
CA LEU A 168 -16.42 -6.48 0.32
C LEU A 168 -17.89 -6.85 0.52
N LYS A 169 -18.16 -8.04 1.06
CA LYS A 169 -19.52 -8.50 1.38
C LYS A 169 -19.62 -8.79 2.87
N LYS A 170 -20.73 -8.42 3.50
CA LYS A 170 -21.00 -8.85 4.87
C LYS A 170 -21.49 -10.30 4.85
N ILE A 171 -20.89 -11.15 5.69
CA ILE A 171 -21.41 -12.52 5.90
C ILE A 171 -22.67 -12.42 6.77
N GLU A 172 -23.71 -13.13 6.37
CA GLU A 172 -25.00 -13.14 7.08
C GLU A 172 -24.85 -13.74 8.50
N GLY A 173 -25.68 -13.28 9.43
CA GLY A 173 -25.52 -13.60 10.86
C GLY A 173 -25.94 -15.01 11.25
N ASP A 174 -26.73 -15.68 10.41
CA ASP A 174 -27.13 -17.08 10.51
C ASP A 174 -26.06 -18.06 10.00
N ASN A 175 -25.05 -17.55 9.30
CA ASN A 175 -23.90 -18.35 8.86
C ASN A 175 -23.13 -18.92 10.08
N GLU A 176 -22.91 -20.24 10.08
CA GLU A 176 -22.27 -20.95 11.18
C GLU A 176 -20.87 -20.41 11.52
N LEU A 177 -20.06 -20.08 10.51
CA LEU A 177 -18.72 -19.52 10.71
C LEU A 177 -18.81 -18.15 11.39
N ALA A 178 -19.70 -17.28 10.92
CA ALA A 178 -19.89 -15.96 11.50
C ALA A 178 -20.29 -16.05 12.98
N GLN A 179 -21.22 -16.96 13.31
CA GLN A 179 -21.62 -17.19 14.70
C GLN A 179 -20.48 -17.71 15.58
N ARG A 180 -19.68 -18.66 15.08
CA ARG A 180 -18.52 -19.20 15.81
C ARG A 180 -17.48 -18.10 16.09
N LEU A 181 -17.21 -17.25 15.11
CA LEU A 181 -16.29 -16.11 15.26
C LEU A 181 -16.83 -15.08 16.27
N ILE A 182 -18.11 -14.71 16.18
CA ILE A 182 -18.74 -13.78 17.14
C ILE A 182 -18.71 -14.35 18.56
N LYS A 183 -19.02 -15.65 18.73
CA LYS A 183 -18.92 -16.33 20.04
C LYS A 183 -17.50 -16.30 20.59
N LEU A 184 -16.48 -16.49 19.75
CA LEU A 184 -15.08 -16.40 20.17
C LEU A 184 -14.73 -14.99 20.63
N CYS A 185 -15.13 -13.95 19.89
CA CYS A 185 -14.90 -12.56 20.27
C CYS A 185 -15.58 -12.22 21.60
N ASN A 186 -16.81 -12.70 21.83
CA ASN A 186 -17.53 -12.49 23.09
C ASN A 186 -16.84 -13.17 24.28
N LYS A 187 -16.23 -14.35 24.09
CA LYS A 187 -15.45 -15.03 25.16
C LYS A 187 -14.26 -14.20 25.65
N VAL A 188 -13.66 -13.39 24.78
CA VAL A 188 -12.54 -12.50 25.11
C VAL A 188 -12.99 -11.03 25.28
N ASN A 189 -14.29 -10.81 25.54
CA ASN A 189 -14.91 -9.51 25.76
C ASN A 189 -14.60 -8.47 24.67
N THR A 190 -14.48 -8.93 23.41
CA THR A 190 -14.23 -8.10 22.24
C THR A 190 -15.51 -7.98 21.42
N LYS A 191 -16.01 -6.76 21.26
CA LYS A 191 -17.18 -6.49 20.40
C LYS A 191 -16.74 -6.31 18.95
N VAL A 192 -17.43 -6.97 18.02
CA VAL A 192 -17.26 -6.80 16.57
C VAL A 192 -18.60 -6.46 15.94
N LYS A 193 -18.60 -5.53 14.98
CA LYS A 193 -19.79 -5.07 14.25
C LYS A 193 -20.30 -6.13 13.26
N GLY A 194 -19.42 -7.04 12.85
CA GLY A 194 -19.77 -8.15 11.96
C GLY A 194 -18.55 -8.86 11.39
N VAL A 195 -18.84 -9.91 10.63
CA VAL A 195 -17.88 -10.66 9.84
C VAL A 195 -18.12 -10.32 8.37
N TYR A 196 -17.06 -10.03 7.65
CA TYR A 196 -17.06 -9.65 6.26
C TYR A 196 -16.17 -10.61 5.49
N GLU A 197 -16.47 -10.78 4.22
CA GLU A 197 -15.67 -11.50 3.26
C GLU A 197 -15.15 -10.50 2.25
N ILE A 198 -13.85 -10.56 1.98
CA ILE A 198 -13.21 -9.81 0.91
C ILE A 198 -12.90 -10.78 -0.24
N ASN A 199 -13.26 -10.40 -1.47
CA ASN A 199 -12.94 -11.21 -2.65
C ASN A 199 -11.45 -11.10 -2.99
N PHE A 200 -10.60 -11.76 -2.20
CA PHE A 200 -9.16 -11.84 -2.42
C PHE A 200 -8.82 -12.76 -3.59
N SER A 201 -9.65 -13.78 -3.83
CA SER A 201 -9.49 -14.75 -4.91
C SER A 201 -9.47 -14.14 -6.31
N SER A 202 -10.07 -12.96 -6.48
CA SER A 202 -9.99 -12.23 -7.76
C SER A 202 -8.58 -11.72 -8.07
N LYS A 203 -7.65 -11.74 -7.10
CA LYS A 203 -6.27 -11.29 -7.29
C LYS A 203 -5.21 -12.31 -6.90
N THR A 204 -5.47 -13.09 -5.85
CA THR A 204 -4.49 -14.02 -5.32
C THR A 204 -5.12 -15.27 -4.71
N THR A 205 -4.41 -16.39 -4.79
CA THR A 205 -4.77 -17.63 -4.07
C THR A 205 -4.28 -17.62 -2.61
N LYS A 206 -3.57 -16.57 -2.19
CA LYS A 206 -3.11 -16.42 -0.81
C LYS A 206 -4.29 -16.09 0.10
N ALA A 207 -4.45 -16.89 1.15
CA ALA A 207 -5.38 -16.59 2.22
C ALA A 207 -4.81 -15.54 3.18
N ASN A 208 -5.67 -14.63 3.61
CA ASN A 208 -5.39 -13.70 4.69
C ASN A 208 -6.68 -13.48 5.48
N ALA A 209 -6.55 -13.07 6.74
CA ALA A 209 -7.65 -12.67 7.58
C ALA A 209 -7.14 -11.57 8.51
N TYR A 210 -7.97 -10.56 8.77
CA TYR A 210 -7.58 -9.46 9.64
C TYR A 210 -8.76 -8.89 10.42
N LEU A 211 -8.42 -8.28 11.56
CA LEU A 211 -9.36 -7.44 12.30
C LEU A 211 -9.05 -5.98 11.96
N SER A 212 -10.06 -5.22 11.53
CA SER A 212 -9.91 -3.79 11.21
C SER A 212 -10.92 -2.93 11.96
N GLY A 213 -10.61 -1.65 12.14
CA GLY A 213 -11.44 -0.68 12.85
C GLY A 213 -11.09 -0.53 14.33
N LEU A 214 -11.60 0.53 14.96
CA LEU A 214 -11.32 0.90 16.35
C LEU A 214 -12.63 0.94 17.17
N GLY A 215 -12.55 0.53 18.44
CA GLY A 215 -13.70 0.52 19.35
C GLY A 215 -14.90 -0.25 18.79
N ASN A 216 -16.05 0.43 18.68
CA ASN A 216 -17.31 -0.16 18.20
C ASN A 216 -17.39 -0.34 16.67
N THR A 217 -16.35 0.03 15.92
CA THR A 217 -16.29 -0.16 14.45
C THR A 217 -15.48 -1.38 14.04
N ARG A 218 -14.96 -2.15 15.01
CA ARG A 218 -14.17 -3.37 14.76
C ARG A 218 -14.95 -4.37 13.91
N ARG A 219 -14.31 -4.93 12.90
CA ARG A 219 -14.86 -5.94 11.97
C ARG A 219 -13.81 -6.99 11.64
N ILE A 220 -14.26 -8.23 11.48
CA ILE A 220 -13.45 -9.35 10.99
C ILE A 220 -13.60 -9.37 9.47
N VAL A 221 -12.49 -9.48 8.74
CA VAL A 221 -12.45 -9.53 7.27
C VAL A 221 -11.55 -10.68 6.82
#